data_AF-A0A948C3K3-F1
#
_entry.id   AF-A0A948C3K3-F1
#
_cell.length_a   1.000
_cell.length_b   1.000
_cell.length_c   1.000
_cell.angle_alpha   90.00
_cell.angle_beta   90.00
_cell.angle_gamma   90.00
#
_symmetry.space_group_name_H-M   'P 1'
#
loop_
_entity.id
_entity.type
_entity.pdbx_description
1 polymer ?
#
loop_
_entity_poly.entity_id
_entity_poly.type
_entity_poly.pdbx_seq_one_letter_code
_entity_poly.pdbx_strand_id
1 'polypeptide(L)'
;MFEDDDFDYLEATLKKDTTTDALSAAEFIYNKLRPGELIDPENALNYLKSQFMSTERINVGRIARRKINAKLKLDKPLTGDVANVIDGEDIVAALKYLFHLSNFRK
;
A
#
# COMPACT_ATOMS: atom_id res chain seq x y z
N MET A 1 -15.35 -12.85 -2.97
CA MET A 1 -15.14 -13.58 -1.70
C MET A 1 -14.12 -14.64 -2.05
N PHE A 2 -13.09 -14.89 -1.23
CA PHE A 2 -12.09 -15.90 -1.54
C PHE A 2 -12.77 -17.28 -1.54
N GLU A 3 -12.51 -18.10 -2.56
CA GLU A 3 -13.07 -19.45 -2.68
C GLU A 3 -12.17 -20.46 -1.97
N ASP A 4 -12.70 -21.63 -1.60
CA ASP A 4 -11.95 -22.61 -0.79
C ASP A 4 -10.73 -23.22 -1.51
N ASP A 5 -10.65 -23.07 -2.84
CA ASP A 5 -9.54 -23.51 -3.70
C ASP A 5 -8.53 -22.40 -4.06
N ASP A 6 -8.79 -21.17 -3.62
CA ASP A 6 -7.89 -20.03 -3.81
C ASP A 6 -6.54 -20.28 -3.11
N PHE A 7 -5.44 -19.86 -3.74
CA PHE A 7 -4.15 -19.85 -3.04
C PHE A 7 -4.12 -18.70 -2.04
N ASP A 8 -3.78 -19.00 -0.79
CA ASP A 8 -3.63 -17.99 0.26
C ASP A 8 -2.27 -17.27 0.14
N TYR A 9 -2.24 -16.26 -0.73
CA TYR A 9 -1.07 -15.39 -0.91
C TYR A 9 -0.73 -14.59 0.34
N LEU A 10 -1.72 -14.26 1.18
CA LEU A 10 -1.50 -13.46 2.38
C LEU A 10 -0.73 -14.28 3.42
N GLU A 11 -1.22 -15.48 3.74
CA GLU A 11 -0.57 -16.40 4.68
C GLU A 11 0.84 -16.78 4.21
N ALA A 12 1.01 -17.06 2.90
CA ALA A 12 2.33 -17.37 2.33
C ALA A 12 3.31 -16.19 2.42
N THR A 13 2.81 -14.96 2.38
CA THR A 13 3.61 -13.73 2.50
C THR A 13 3.96 -13.46 3.96
N LEU A 14 2.98 -13.56 4.87
CA LEU A 14 3.19 -13.37 6.31
C LEU A 14 4.21 -14.38 6.87
N LYS A 15 4.22 -15.63 6.41
CA LYS A 15 5.24 -16.63 6.78
C LYS A 15 6.67 -16.24 6.40
N LYS A 16 6.85 -15.39 5.40
CA LYS A 16 8.16 -14.91 4.93
C LYS A 16 8.50 -13.53 5.48
N ASP A 17 7.53 -12.81 6.02
CA ASP A 17 7.73 -11.49 6.60
C ASP A 17 8.49 -11.64 7.92
N THR A 18 9.61 -10.94 8.02
CA THR A 18 10.45 -10.95 9.22
C THR A 18 10.07 -9.86 10.22
N THR A 19 9.15 -8.97 9.85
CA THR A 19 8.73 -7.83 10.66
C THR A 19 7.49 -8.16 11.48
N THR A 20 7.35 -7.55 12.65
CA THR A 20 6.28 -7.90 13.62
C THR A 20 5.42 -6.72 14.03
N ASP A 21 5.84 -5.50 13.70
CA ASP A 21 5.15 -4.26 14.04
C ASP A 21 5.43 -3.16 13.00
N ALA A 22 4.74 -2.03 13.13
CA ALA A 22 4.87 -0.92 12.18
C ALA A 22 6.26 -0.28 12.16
N LEU A 23 7.00 -0.32 13.27
CA LEU A 23 8.31 0.31 13.40
C LEU A 23 9.39 -0.54 12.72
N SER A 24 9.42 -1.83 13.02
CA SER A 24 10.29 -2.81 12.36
C SER A 24 9.99 -2.90 10.86
N ALA A 25 8.72 -2.82 10.46
CA ALA A 25 8.34 -2.73 9.04
C ALA A 25 8.85 -1.44 8.38
N ALA A 26 8.74 -0.29 9.05
CA ALA A 26 9.23 0.98 8.54
C ALA A 26 10.75 1.00 8.37
N GLU A 27 11.49 0.50 9.36
CA GLU A 27 12.94 0.35 9.29
C GLU A 27 13.36 -0.60 8.16
N PHE A 28 12.69 -1.75 8.02
CA PHE A 28 12.95 -2.70 6.94
C PHE A 28 12.76 -2.07 5.55
N ILE A 29 11.66 -1.34 5.34
CA ILE A 29 11.38 -0.65 4.08
C ILE A 29 12.41 0.48 3.85
N TYR A 30 12.76 1.24 4.88
CA TYR A 30 13.76 2.31 4.77
C TYR A 30 15.12 1.75 4.32
N ASN A 31 15.60 0.68 4.97
CA ASN A 31 16.87 0.04 4.64
C ASN A 31 16.90 -0.51 3.20
N LYS A 32 15.75 -0.95 2.67
CA LYS A 32 15.63 -1.34 1.25
C LYS A 32 15.73 -0.15 0.30
N LEU A 33 15.17 1.00 0.68
CA LEU A 33 15.23 2.22 -0.12
C LEU A 33 16.61 2.89 -0.06
N ARG A 34 17.27 2.85 1.10
CA ARG A 34 18.57 3.49 1.36
C ARG A 34 19.53 2.53 2.08
N PRO A 35 20.15 1.60 1.33
CA PRO A 35 21.04 0.60 1.94
C PRO A 35 22.26 1.25 2.61
N GLY A 36 22.51 0.90 3.86
CA GLY A 36 23.69 1.34 4.62
C GLY A 36 23.52 2.63 5.41
N GLU A 37 22.37 3.30 5.32
CA GLU A 37 22.03 4.41 6.21
C GLU A 37 21.41 3.88 7.51
N LEU A 38 21.85 4.39 8.66
CA LEU A 38 21.24 4.11 9.96
C LEU A 38 20.17 5.17 10.26
N ILE A 39 19.02 4.73 10.73
CA ILE A 39 17.91 5.60 11.13
C ILE A 39 17.14 4.97 12.29
N ASP A 40 16.61 5.78 13.19
CA ASP A 40 15.71 5.28 14.23
C ASP A 40 14.36 4.85 13.61
N PRO A 41 13.70 3.79 14.12
CA PRO A 41 12.45 3.28 13.55
C PRO A 41 11.32 4.33 13.44
N GLU A 42 11.22 5.24 14.41
CA GLU A 42 10.24 6.34 14.36
C GLU A 42 10.52 7.31 13.21
N ASN A 43 11.80 7.65 13.00
CA ASN A 43 12.23 8.53 11.93
C ASN A 43 12.08 7.84 10.56
N ALA A 44 12.30 6.53 10.47
CA ALA A 44 12.01 5.73 9.29
C ALA A 44 10.51 5.79 8.93
N LEU A 45 9.63 5.62 9.94
CA LEU A 45 8.19 5.72 9.72
C LEU A 45 7.76 7.11 9.25
N ASN A 46 8.30 8.17 9.89
CA ASN A 46 8.03 9.55 9.48
C ASN A 46 8.54 9.83 8.07
N TYR A 47 9.72 9.32 7.71
CA TYR A 47 10.24 9.40 6.35
C TYR A 47 9.28 8.77 5.34
N LEU A 48 8.83 7.54 5.59
CA LEU A 48 7.91 6.85 4.69
C LEU A 48 6.57 7.60 4.56
N LYS A 49 5.99 8.06 5.66
CA LYS A 49 4.78 8.90 5.63
C LYS A 49 5.00 10.16 4.80
N SER A 50 6.15 10.82 4.98
CA SER A 50 6.46 12.03 4.19
C SER A 50 6.59 11.74 2.70
N GLN A 51 7.06 10.55 2.30
CA GLN A 51 7.19 10.19 0.89
C GLN A 51 5.86 9.78 0.25
N PHE A 52 5.05 8.99 0.97
CA PHE A 52 3.86 8.35 0.39
C PHE A 52 2.53 9.00 0.76
N MET A 53 2.50 9.86 1.78
CA MET A 53 1.27 10.49 2.28
C MET A 53 1.34 12.03 2.25
N SER A 54 2.37 12.61 1.62
CA SER A 54 2.46 14.05 1.42
C SER A 54 1.75 14.48 0.13
N THR A 55 0.81 15.41 0.29
CA THR A 55 0.10 16.07 -0.81
C THR A 55 1.01 16.95 -1.67
N GLU A 56 2.16 17.36 -1.14
CA GLU A 56 3.18 18.10 -1.88
C GLU A 56 3.99 17.20 -2.82
N ARG A 57 4.11 15.90 -2.49
CA ARG A 57 4.90 14.94 -3.24
C ARG A 57 4.06 14.08 -4.18
N ILE A 58 2.88 13.69 -3.75
CA ILE A 58 1.98 12.84 -4.52
C ILE A 58 0.79 13.65 -4.98
N ASN A 59 0.57 13.64 -6.29
CA ASN A 59 -0.64 14.15 -6.92
C ASN A 59 -1.20 13.06 -7.84
N VAL A 60 -2.16 12.28 -7.31
CA VAL A 60 -2.89 11.28 -8.09
C VAL A 60 -3.63 11.94 -9.26
N GLY A 61 -4.19 13.12 -9.05
CA GLY A 61 -4.97 13.84 -10.05
C GLY A 61 -6.36 13.23 -10.30
N ARG A 62 -7.31 14.11 -10.63
CA ARG A 62 -8.75 13.79 -10.74
C ARG A 62 -9.06 12.59 -11.65
N ILE A 63 -8.39 12.49 -12.80
CA ILE A 63 -8.65 11.43 -13.78
C ILE A 63 -8.15 10.08 -13.26
N ALA A 64 -6.95 10.02 -12.67
CA ALA A 64 -6.42 8.78 -12.13
C ALA A 64 -7.24 8.35 -10.90
N ARG A 65 -7.57 9.28 -9.99
CA ARG A 65 -8.44 9.03 -8.83
C ARG A 65 -9.79 8.45 -9.26
N ARG A 66 -10.42 9.02 -10.30
CA ARG A 66 -11.66 8.46 -10.87
C ARG A 66 -11.47 7.03 -11.39
N LYS A 67 -10.37 6.75 -12.08
CA LYS A 67 -10.07 5.39 -12.60
C LYS A 67 -9.81 4.40 -11.46
N ILE A 68 -9.07 4.80 -10.42
CA ILE A 68 -8.80 3.99 -9.23
C ILE A 68 -10.12 3.65 -8.54
N ASN A 69 -10.96 4.65 -8.25
CA ASN A 69 -12.26 4.46 -7.63
C ASN A 69 -13.14 3.49 -8.43
N ALA A 70 -13.23 3.67 -9.75
CA ALA A 70 -14.01 2.78 -10.60
C ALA A 70 -13.45 1.35 -10.62
N LYS A 71 -12.12 1.20 -10.66
CA LYS A 71 -11.45 -0.10 -10.75
C LYS A 71 -11.52 -0.90 -9.45
N LEU A 72 -11.31 -0.22 -8.33
CA LEU A 72 -11.25 -0.81 -6.99
C LEU A 72 -12.59 -0.73 -6.25
N LYS A 73 -13.62 -0.16 -6.89
CA LYS A 73 -14.96 0.05 -6.32
C LYS A 73 -14.95 0.88 -5.02
N LEU A 74 -14.16 1.96 -5.02
CA LEU A 74 -14.04 2.89 -3.89
C LEU A 74 -14.90 4.13 -4.11
N ASP A 75 -15.48 4.67 -3.04
CA ASP A 75 -16.25 5.92 -3.05
C ASP A 75 -15.46 7.04 -2.35
N LYS A 76 -14.41 7.52 -3.02
CA LYS A 76 -13.51 8.56 -2.50
C LYS A 76 -13.65 9.86 -3.27
N PRO A 77 -13.42 11.04 -2.63
CA PRO A 77 -13.48 12.33 -3.32
C PRO A 77 -12.59 12.38 -4.56
N LEU A 78 -13.04 13.11 -5.60
CA LEU A 78 -12.29 13.32 -6.84
C LEU A 78 -11.45 14.62 -6.84
N THR A 79 -11.61 15.45 -5.81
CA THR A 79 -11.01 16.78 -5.69
C THR A 79 -10.59 17.04 -4.26
N GLY A 80 -9.68 17.99 -4.07
CA GLY A 80 -9.08 18.31 -2.76
C GLY A 80 -7.90 17.42 -2.43
N ASP A 81 -7.25 17.74 -1.31
CA ASP A 81 -5.97 17.13 -0.92
C ASP A 81 -6.07 15.61 -0.70
N VAL A 82 -7.15 15.16 -0.07
CA VAL A 82 -7.42 13.74 0.17
C VAL A 82 -7.56 12.94 -1.14
N ALA A 83 -8.03 13.57 -2.21
CA ALA A 83 -8.15 12.92 -3.53
C ALA A 83 -6.79 12.67 -4.18
N ASN A 84 -5.77 13.44 -3.79
CA ASN A 84 -4.44 13.46 -4.40
C ASN A 84 -3.43 12.54 -3.74
N VAL A 85 -3.72 11.97 -2.57
CA VAL A 85 -2.87 10.98 -1.89
C VAL A 85 -3.41 9.56 -2.10
N ILE A 86 -2.55 8.55 -2.02
CA ILE A 86 -2.94 7.13 -1.96
C ILE A 86 -2.84 6.71 -0.50
N ASP A 87 -3.96 6.31 0.11
CA ASP A 87 -3.97 5.92 1.52
C ASP A 87 -4.08 4.40 1.71
N GLY A 88 -4.21 3.97 2.97
CA GLY A 88 -4.30 2.55 3.31
C GLY A 88 -5.50 1.84 2.68
N GLU A 89 -6.64 2.50 2.52
CA GLU A 89 -7.81 1.90 1.90
C GLU A 89 -7.56 1.59 0.42
N ASP A 90 -6.90 2.52 -0.28
CA ASP A 90 -6.50 2.33 -1.67
C ASP A 90 -5.59 1.10 -1.82
N ILE A 91 -4.59 0.95 -0.94
CA ILE A 91 -3.63 -0.16 -0.96
C ILE A 91 -4.33 -1.48 -0.65
N VAL A 92 -5.17 -1.54 0.39
CA VAL A 92 -5.90 -2.76 0.76
C VAL A 92 -6.83 -3.21 -0.37
N ALA A 93 -7.55 -2.28 -1.00
CA ALA A 93 -8.42 -2.61 -2.12
C ALA A 93 -7.63 -3.08 -3.36
N ALA A 94 -6.47 -2.46 -3.63
CA ALA A 94 -5.58 -2.87 -4.71
C ALA A 94 -5.01 -4.29 -4.49
N LEU A 95 -4.60 -4.62 -3.25
CA LEU A 95 -4.10 -5.96 -2.90
C LEU A 95 -5.19 -7.02 -3.03
N LYS A 96 -6.40 -6.75 -2.52
CA LYS A 96 -7.55 -7.66 -2.69
C LYS A 96 -7.85 -7.91 -4.16
N TYR A 97 -7.84 -6.85 -4.98
CA TYR A 97 -8.02 -6.96 -6.42
C TYR A 97 -6.92 -7.80 -7.08
N LEU A 98 -5.66 -7.63 -6.68
CA LEU A 98 -4.52 -8.39 -7.19
C LEU A 98 -4.60 -9.89 -6.83
N PHE A 99 -4.98 -10.21 -5.59
CA PHE A 99 -5.15 -11.61 -5.17
C PHE A 99 -6.25 -12.30 -5.97
N HIS A 100 -7.40 -11.62 -6.13
CA HIS A 100 -8.49 -12.12 -6.96
C HIS A 100 -8.04 -12.38 -8.40
N LEU A 101 -7.31 -11.44 -9.03
CA LEU A 101 -6.78 -11.65 -10.39
C LEU A 101 -5.80 -12.82 -10.49
N SER A 102 -4.95 -13.00 -9.48
CA SER A 102 -3.94 -14.05 -9.46
C SER A 102 -4.57 -15.43 -9.34
N ASN A 103 -5.62 -15.56 -8.53
CA ASN A 103 -6.37 -16.81 -8.42
C ASN A 103 -7.28 -17.07 -9.63
N PHE A 104 -7.86 -16.04 -10.24
CA PHE A 104 -8.72 -16.19 -11.43
C PHE A 104 -7.94 -16.62 -12.69
N ARG A 105 -6.61 -16.47 -12.72
CA ARG A 105 -5.76 -16.88 -13.83
C ARG A 105 -5.26 -18.33 -13.73
N LYS A 106 -5.75 -19.11 -12.76
CA LYS A 106 -5.56 -20.57 -12.74
C LYS A 106 -6.55 -21.29 -13.64
#